data_AF-A0A2G4E4P9-F1
#
_entry.id   AF-A0A2G4E4P9-F1
#
_cell.length_a   1.000
_cell.length_b   1.000
_cell.length_c   1.000
_cell.angle_alpha   90.00
_cell.angle_beta   90.00
_cell.angle_gamma   90.00
#
_symmetry.space_group_name_H-M   'P 1'
#
loop_
_entity.id
_entity.type
_entity.pdbx_description
1 polymer ?
#
loop_
_entity_poly.entity_id
_entity_poly.type
_entity_poly.pdbx_seq_one_letter_code
_entity_poly.pdbx_strand_id
1 'polypeptide(L)'
;MSETVLPKDDVEPVLAKPEPLPDPAYKEPSNRRSSNGLAILALLLGAAGVAVGGWSVWQLRAMQAGHQEQLGQLQDIGSQTQALKQSEQQIAVRLAQLPPAEELEDRRRLVTQLQGDQQRLSQRVETVLGASRKDWRLAEAEHLLRLASLRLSALQDVNSAAALVQGADEILREQDDPGAFAAREQLAKSLTALRSVDQPDRTGLFLQLAAVREQVAQLNELAPEYKDKGDSLFGLTDGSEDSYWAKWWDKISQFVRIDFHADKNIRPLLAGQSLTQVRLALSLAIEQAQWAALNGQGPVYEKA
;
A
#
# COMPACT_ATOMS: atom_id res chain seq x y z
N MET A 1 -2.15 64.10 -18.97
CA MET A 1 -1.18 64.74 -19.87
C MET A 1 -0.48 65.81 -19.03
N SER A 2 0.50 65.40 -18.24
CA SER A 2 1.95 65.51 -18.57
C SER A 2 2.47 66.88 -18.12
N GLU A 3 3.33 66.89 -17.09
CA GLU A 3 4.73 67.37 -17.18
C GLU A 3 4.81 68.90 -17.00
N THR A 4 5.80 69.54 -16.39
CA THR A 4 7.15 69.20 -15.92
C THR A 4 7.63 70.36 -15.04
N VAL A 5 8.58 70.07 -14.15
CA VAL A 5 9.34 71.02 -13.33
C VAL A 5 10.54 71.56 -14.14
N LEU A 6 10.95 72.81 -13.92
CA LEU A 6 12.33 73.29 -13.62
C LEU A 6 12.57 74.78 -14.03
N PRO A 7 13.60 75.46 -13.47
CA PRO A 7 13.57 76.85 -12.99
C PRO A 7 14.64 77.74 -13.67
N LYS A 8 14.75 79.01 -13.26
CA LYS A 8 16.04 79.62 -12.84
C LYS A 8 15.95 81.07 -12.38
N ASP A 9 16.92 81.37 -11.52
CA ASP A 9 17.37 82.61 -10.91
C ASP A 9 17.61 83.79 -11.87
N ASP A 10 17.52 85.03 -11.36
CA ASP A 10 18.71 85.88 -11.17
C ASP A 10 18.38 87.19 -10.43
N VAL A 11 19.41 87.76 -9.81
CA VAL A 11 19.42 88.66 -8.65
C VAL A 11 19.97 90.05 -9.03
N GLU A 12 19.32 91.13 -8.54
CA GLU A 12 19.84 92.47 -8.17
C GLU A 12 20.43 93.46 -9.22
N PRO A 13 20.71 94.76 -8.90
CA PRO A 13 19.87 95.82 -8.28
C PRO A 13 20.09 97.23 -8.94
N VAL A 14 19.58 98.31 -8.30
CA VAL A 14 20.19 99.64 -8.05
C VAL A 14 19.25 100.87 -8.23
N LEU A 15 19.29 101.69 -7.17
CA LEU A 15 18.82 103.05 -6.83
C LEU A 15 18.76 104.15 -7.91
N ALA A 16 17.80 105.09 -7.76
CA ALA A 16 18.02 106.57 -7.74
C ALA A 16 16.73 107.39 -7.47
N LYS A 17 16.86 108.52 -6.75
CA LYS A 17 15.93 109.66 -6.50
C LYS A 17 16.71 110.96 -6.90
N PRO A 18 16.20 112.18 -7.25
CA PRO A 18 15.04 112.97 -6.73
C PRO A 18 14.19 113.86 -7.69
N GLU A 19 13.15 114.47 -7.08
CA GLU A 19 12.21 115.60 -7.38
C GLU A 19 12.68 116.78 -8.28
N PRO A 20 11.79 117.67 -8.85
CA PRO A 20 10.91 118.63 -8.10
C PRO A 20 9.57 119.13 -8.77
N LEU A 21 8.83 120.04 -8.08
CA LEU A 21 7.56 120.76 -8.40
C LEU A 21 7.74 122.03 -9.29
N PRO A 22 6.66 122.63 -9.88
CA PRO A 22 5.96 123.82 -9.30
C PRO A 22 4.43 124.01 -9.60
N ASP A 23 3.79 124.95 -8.87
CA ASP A 23 2.40 125.50 -8.89
C ASP A 23 2.16 126.61 -9.98
N PRO A 24 1.03 127.38 -10.09
CA PRO A 24 -0.40 127.23 -9.71
C PRO A 24 -1.42 127.75 -10.81
N ALA A 25 -2.76 127.62 -10.64
CA ALA A 25 -3.74 128.54 -11.28
C ALA A 25 -5.17 128.52 -10.67
N TYR A 26 -5.66 129.72 -10.34
CA TYR A 26 -6.98 130.10 -9.84
C TYR A 26 -8.16 129.85 -10.81
N LYS A 27 -9.37 129.61 -10.27
CA LYS A 27 -10.64 130.23 -10.72
C LYS A 27 -11.77 130.03 -9.70
N GLU A 28 -12.48 131.12 -9.40
CA GLU A 28 -13.69 131.21 -8.58
C GLU A 28 -14.72 132.10 -9.36
N PRO A 29 -15.97 132.32 -8.93
CA PRO A 29 -17.17 131.48 -9.19
C PRO A 29 -18.29 132.23 -9.96
N SER A 30 -19.42 131.58 -10.24
CA SER A 30 -20.70 132.28 -10.44
C SER A 30 -21.89 131.52 -9.87
N ASN A 31 -22.54 132.16 -8.90
CA ASN A 31 -23.67 131.70 -8.11
C ASN A 31 -24.98 131.67 -8.92
N ARG A 32 -25.76 130.58 -8.82
CA ARG A 32 -27.23 130.62 -9.01
C ARG A 32 -27.92 129.80 -7.91
N ARG A 33 -28.76 130.52 -7.17
CA ARG A 33 -29.76 130.11 -6.18
C ARG A 33 -30.29 128.68 -6.36
N SER A 34 -30.27 127.89 -5.29
CA SER A 34 -31.44 127.13 -4.80
C SER A 34 -31.10 126.39 -3.51
N SER A 35 -32.11 126.17 -2.67
CA SER A 35 -32.14 125.35 -1.46
C SER A 35 -31.31 124.06 -1.56
N ASN A 36 -30.35 123.81 -0.65
CA ASN A 36 -29.80 122.47 -0.36
C ASN A 36 -28.85 122.36 0.85
N GLY A 37 -28.72 123.40 1.70
CA GLY A 37 -27.86 123.33 2.90
C GLY A 37 -28.35 122.32 3.96
N LEU A 38 -29.66 122.08 4.02
CA LEU A 38 -30.25 121.10 4.96
C LEU A 38 -30.19 119.66 4.43
N ALA A 39 -30.24 119.48 3.09
CA ALA A 39 -30.21 118.15 2.49
C ALA A 39 -28.85 117.46 2.69
N ILE A 40 -27.74 118.20 2.54
CA ILE A 40 -26.39 117.65 2.71
C ILE A 40 -26.10 117.33 4.19
N LEU A 41 -26.55 118.19 5.10
CA LEU A 41 -26.43 117.95 6.54
C LEU A 41 -27.26 116.74 7.01
N ALA A 42 -28.49 116.59 6.49
CA ALA A 42 -29.32 115.42 6.78
C ALA A 42 -28.71 114.12 6.22
N LEU A 43 -28.06 114.17 5.06
CA LEU A 43 -27.42 113.00 4.45
C LEU A 43 -26.16 112.57 5.22
N LEU A 44 -25.35 113.51 5.70
CA LEU A 44 -24.19 113.21 6.54
C LEU A 44 -24.60 112.65 7.91
N LEU A 45 -25.65 113.20 8.54
CA LEU A 45 -26.17 112.67 9.80
C LEU A 45 -26.80 111.29 9.63
N GLY A 46 -27.52 111.05 8.52
CA GLY A 46 -28.04 109.74 8.17
C GLY A 46 -26.93 108.70 7.94
N ALA A 47 -25.87 109.06 7.20
CA ALA A 47 -24.72 108.19 6.97
C ALA A 47 -23.96 107.87 8.27
N ALA A 48 -23.79 108.86 9.17
CA ALA A 48 -23.18 108.66 10.47
C ALA A 48 -24.03 107.74 11.37
N GLY A 49 -25.37 107.89 11.37
CA GLY A 49 -26.27 107.00 12.09
C GLY A 49 -26.22 105.55 11.60
N VAL A 50 -26.16 105.34 10.28
CA VAL A 50 -26.02 104.00 9.69
C VAL A 50 -24.66 103.38 9.99
N ALA A 51 -23.58 104.17 9.99
CA ALA A 51 -22.25 103.68 10.36
C ALA A 51 -22.18 103.22 11.83
N VAL A 52 -22.74 104.00 12.76
CA VAL A 52 -22.78 103.65 14.19
C VAL A 52 -23.72 102.46 14.44
N GLY A 53 -24.88 102.43 13.79
CA GLY A 53 -25.80 101.29 13.86
C GLY A 53 -25.23 100.00 13.26
N GLY A 54 -24.47 100.11 12.16
CA GLY A 54 -23.76 98.99 11.55
C GLY A 54 -22.66 98.44 12.46
N TRP A 55 -21.89 99.31 13.13
CA TRP A 55 -20.84 98.89 14.06
C TRP A 55 -21.41 98.23 15.32
N SER A 56 -22.48 98.75 15.92
CA SER A 56 -23.08 98.13 17.10
C SER A 56 -23.63 96.73 16.82
N VAL A 57 -24.26 96.53 15.65
CA VAL A 57 -24.73 95.22 15.19
C VAL A 57 -23.55 94.28 14.91
N TRP A 58 -22.46 94.79 14.32
CA TRP A 58 -21.25 94.00 14.09
C TRP A 58 -20.61 93.55 15.41
N GLN A 59 -20.53 94.43 16.41
CA GLN A 59 -19.94 94.12 17.71
C GLN A 59 -20.79 93.12 18.51
N LEU A 60 -22.11 93.22 18.43
CA LEU A 60 -23.01 92.24 19.05
C LEU A 60 -22.87 90.86 18.39
N ARG A 61 -22.75 90.83 17.05
CA ARG A 61 -22.48 89.58 16.30
C ARG A 61 -21.11 89.00 16.63
N ALA A 62 -20.08 89.83 16.80
CA ALA A 62 -18.74 89.38 17.17
C ALA A 62 -18.73 88.72 18.57
N MET A 63 -19.45 89.28 19.55
CA MET A 63 -19.59 88.66 20.88
C MET A 63 -20.41 87.37 20.86
N GLN A 64 -21.49 87.33 20.06
CA GLN A 64 -22.30 86.12 19.90
C GLN A 64 -21.53 85.00 19.21
N ALA A 65 -20.69 85.32 18.22
CA ALA A 65 -19.81 84.36 17.56
C ALA A 65 -18.81 83.73 18.55
N GLY A 66 -18.18 84.54 19.42
CA GLY A 66 -17.29 84.02 20.46
C GLY A 66 -17.98 83.13 21.50
N HIS A 67 -19.23 83.43 21.87
CA HIS A 67 -20.01 82.56 22.76
C HIS A 67 -20.43 81.25 22.08
N GLN A 68 -20.74 81.28 20.78
CA GLN A 68 -21.02 80.07 20.00
C GLN A 68 -19.80 79.16 19.88
N GLU A 69 -18.60 79.71 19.68
CA GLU A 69 -17.37 78.92 19.65
C GLU A 69 -17.08 78.25 20.99
N GLN A 70 -17.27 78.95 22.12
CA GLN A 70 -17.09 78.38 23.46
C GLN A 70 -18.10 77.26 23.75
N LEU A 71 -19.36 77.41 23.34
CA LEU A 71 -20.38 76.37 23.46
C LEU A 71 -20.08 75.17 22.55
N GLY A 72 -19.52 75.41 21.36
CA GLY A 72 -19.04 74.36 20.45
C GLY A 72 -17.89 73.56 21.07
N GLN A 73 -16.89 74.23 21.66
CA GLN A 73 -15.79 73.55 22.35
C GLN A 73 -16.27 72.74 23.56
N LEU A 74 -17.24 73.24 24.33
CA LEU A 74 -17.83 72.50 25.45
C LEU A 74 -18.61 71.26 24.97
N GLN A 75 -19.30 71.35 23.83
CA GLN A 75 -19.95 70.19 23.20
C GLN A 75 -18.94 69.16 22.67
N ASP A 76 -17.83 69.60 22.08
CA ASP A 76 -16.77 68.70 21.62
C ASP A 76 -16.07 67.99 22.77
N ILE A 77 -15.82 68.68 23.89
CA ILE A 77 -15.30 68.05 25.11
C ILE A 77 -16.34 67.06 25.69
N GLY A 78 -17.62 67.43 25.66
CA GLY A 78 -18.72 66.55 26.06
C GLY A 78 -18.81 65.28 25.20
N SER A 79 -18.66 65.40 23.89
CA SER A 79 -18.70 64.27 22.96
C SER A 79 -17.45 63.38 23.08
N GLN A 80 -16.26 63.96 23.24
CA GLN A 80 -15.03 63.21 23.48
C GLN A 80 -15.07 62.45 24.81
N THR A 81 -15.56 63.06 25.89
CA THR A 81 -15.69 62.36 27.17
C THR A 81 -16.72 61.25 27.12
N GLN A 82 -17.81 61.41 26.36
CA GLN A 82 -18.79 60.35 26.10
C GLN A 82 -18.15 59.20 25.30
N ALA A 83 -17.38 59.51 24.26
CA ALA A 83 -16.67 58.51 23.45
C ALA A 83 -15.62 57.74 24.27
N LEU A 84 -14.88 58.42 25.16
CA LEU A 84 -13.94 57.79 26.07
C LEU A 84 -14.64 56.83 27.03
N LYS A 85 -15.76 57.24 27.65
CA LYS A 85 -16.58 56.37 28.50
C LYS A 85 -17.10 55.14 27.76
N GLN A 86 -17.55 55.31 26.51
CA GLN A 86 -17.97 54.19 25.68
C GLN A 86 -16.80 53.25 25.38
N SER A 87 -15.60 53.78 25.07
CA SER A 87 -14.41 52.96 24.85
C SER A 87 -14.01 52.19 26.12
N GLU A 88 -14.11 52.82 27.29
CA GLU A 88 -13.77 52.22 28.57
C GLU A 88 -14.74 51.09 28.93
N GLN A 89 -16.03 51.28 28.68
CA GLN A 89 -17.06 50.23 28.80
C GLN A 89 -16.81 49.08 27.83
N GLN A 90 -16.44 49.36 26.57
CA GLN A 90 -16.10 48.32 25.60
C GLN A 90 -14.86 47.52 26.01
N ILE A 91 -13.85 48.18 26.57
CA ILE A 91 -12.65 47.54 27.10
C ILE A 91 -13.00 46.67 28.30
N ALA A 92 -13.81 47.16 29.25
CA ALA A 92 -14.26 46.41 30.41
C ALA A 92 -15.04 45.14 30.01
N VAL A 93 -15.94 45.24 29.02
CA VAL A 93 -16.67 44.08 28.48
C VAL A 93 -15.73 43.08 27.81
N ARG A 94 -14.74 43.55 27.04
CA ARG A 94 -13.75 42.65 26.43
C ARG A 94 -12.89 41.95 27.47
N LEU A 95 -12.44 42.65 28.52
CA LEU A 95 -11.71 42.05 29.64
C LEU A 95 -12.56 41.01 30.39
N ALA A 96 -13.86 41.24 30.56
CA ALA A 96 -14.76 40.27 31.17
C ALA A 96 -15.03 39.04 30.30
N GLN A 97 -14.81 39.13 28.98
CA GLN A 97 -14.93 38.00 28.04
C GLN A 97 -13.65 37.16 27.94
N LEU A 98 -12.50 37.68 28.40
CA LEU A 98 -11.27 36.91 28.45
C LEU A 98 -11.37 35.89 29.59
N PRO A 99 -11.10 34.60 29.34
CA PRO A 99 -11.08 33.60 30.40
C PRO A 99 -10.02 33.99 31.45
N PRO A 100 -10.33 33.81 32.75
CA PRO A 100 -9.41 34.14 33.83
C PRO A 100 -8.10 33.34 33.67
N ALA A 101 -6.99 33.94 34.11
CA ALA A 101 -5.66 33.34 33.97
C ALA A 101 -5.56 31.94 34.58
N GLU A 102 -6.31 31.67 35.66
CA GLU A 102 -6.41 30.35 36.30
C GLU A 102 -6.97 29.29 35.35
N GLU A 103 -8.00 29.61 34.55
CA GLU A 103 -8.60 28.67 33.62
C GLU A 103 -7.64 28.33 32.46
N LEU A 104 -6.83 29.30 32.03
CA LEU A 104 -5.77 29.07 31.02
C LEU A 104 -4.65 28.18 31.55
N GLU A 105 -4.25 28.36 32.82
CA GLU A 105 -3.28 27.49 33.48
C GLU A 105 -3.81 26.06 33.64
N ASP A 106 -5.08 25.90 34.05
CA ASP A 106 -5.72 24.60 34.18
C ASP A 106 -5.84 23.89 32.83
N ARG A 107 -6.25 24.61 31.77
CA ARG A 107 -6.25 24.07 30.41
C ARG A 107 -4.85 23.65 29.97
N ARG A 108 -3.81 24.43 30.28
CA ARG A 108 -2.42 24.09 29.94
C ARG A 108 -1.93 22.85 30.70
N ARG A 109 -2.28 22.73 31.99
CA ARG A 109 -1.99 21.53 32.80
C ARG A 109 -2.70 20.31 32.23
N LEU A 110 -3.99 20.44 31.88
CA LEU A 110 -4.78 19.36 31.29
C LEU A 110 -4.18 18.87 29.97
N VAL A 111 -3.78 19.81 29.09
CA VAL A 111 -3.12 19.47 27.81
C VAL A 111 -1.80 18.75 28.05
N THR A 112 -1.00 19.21 29.00
CA THR A 112 0.29 18.57 29.35
C THR A 112 0.06 17.16 29.90
N GLN A 113 -0.96 16.98 30.74
CA GLN A 113 -1.33 15.68 31.28
C GLN A 113 -1.83 14.74 30.18
N LEU A 114 -2.69 15.21 29.28
CA LEU A 114 -3.17 14.44 28.13
C LEU A 114 -2.03 14.03 27.20
N GLN A 115 -1.05 14.90 26.96
CA GLN A 115 0.14 14.56 26.17
C GLN A 115 0.97 13.48 26.86
N GLY A 116 1.20 13.59 28.18
CA GLY A 116 1.89 12.57 28.96
C GLY A 116 1.14 11.23 28.97
N ASP A 117 -0.19 11.27 29.08
CA ASP A 117 -1.04 10.08 29.01
C ASP A 117 -0.95 9.42 27.63
N GLN A 118 -1.01 10.20 26.55
CA GLN A 118 -0.89 9.70 25.19
C GLN A 118 0.46 9.02 24.95
N GLN A 119 1.57 9.61 25.43
CA GLN A 119 2.91 8.99 25.33
C GLN A 119 2.99 7.67 26.10
N ARG A 120 2.44 7.61 27.32
CA ARG A 120 2.40 6.37 28.11
C ARG A 120 1.55 5.29 27.44
N LEU A 121 0.44 5.69 26.82
CA LEU A 121 -0.45 4.79 26.09
C LEU A 121 0.23 4.25 24.83
N SER A 122 0.92 5.12 24.08
CA SER A 122 1.75 4.72 22.93
C SER A 122 2.79 3.67 23.31
N GLN A 123 3.56 3.90 24.37
CA GLN A 123 4.57 2.96 24.85
C GLN A 123 3.95 1.62 25.29
N ARG A 124 2.82 1.65 26.01
CA ARG A 124 2.09 0.43 26.38
C ARG A 124 1.58 -0.33 25.16
N VAL A 125 1.04 0.36 24.17
CA VAL A 125 0.56 -0.26 22.93
C VAL A 125 1.73 -0.89 22.17
N GLU A 126 2.86 -0.20 22.02
CA GLU A 126 4.04 -0.76 21.36
C GLU A 126 4.59 -2.00 22.07
N THR A 127 4.66 -1.98 23.40
CA THR A 127 5.11 -3.15 24.19
C THR A 127 4.15 -4.32 24.08
N VAL A 128 2.83 -4.11 24.19
CA VAL A 128 1.81 -5.17 24.08
C VAL A 128 1.77 -5.73 22.66
N LEU A 129 1.78 -4.88 21.63
CA LEU A 129 1.81 -5.32 20.24
C LEU A 129 3.14 -6.00 19.87
N GLY A 130 4.25 -5.58 20.46
CA GLY A 130 5.55 -6.22 20.31
C GLY A 130 5.58 -7.62 20.91
N ALA A 131 5.07 -7.77 22.13
CA ALA A 131 4.92 -9.07 22.79
C ALA A 131 3.97 -10.00 22.01
N SER A 132 2.78 -9.50 21.65
CA SER A 132 1.80 -10.25 20.88
C SER A 132 2.31 -10.70 19.50
N ARG A 133 3.15 -9.90 18.83
CA ARG A 133 3.79 -10.31 17.57
C ARG A 133 4.77 -11.47 17.75
N LYS A 134 5.53 -11.47 18.85
CA LYS A 134 6.43 -12.59 19.18
C LYS A 134 5.62 -13.85 19.51
N ASP A 135 4.55 -13.72 20.28
CA ASP A 135 3.67 -14.84 20.64
C ASP A 135 3.00 -15.45 19.39
N TRP A 136 2.53 -14.61 18.47
CA TRP A 136 1.95 -15.07 17.20
C TRP A 136 2.98 -15.80 16.32
N ARG A 137 4.20 -15.26 16.21
CA ARG A 137 5.29 -15.93 15.47
C ARG A 137 5.62 -17.29 16.06
N LEU A 138 5.69 -17.40 17.39
CA LEU A 138 5.93 -18.68 18.04
C LEU A 138 4.80 -19.69 17.79
N ALA A 139 3.54 -19.24 17.84
CA ALA A 139 2.39 -20.08 17.53
C ALA A 139 2.40 -20.56 16.06
N GLU A 140 2.85 -19.73 15.13
CA GLU A 140 3.01 -20.10 13.72
C GLU A 140 4.11 -21.17 13.55
N ALA A 141 5.26 -21.01 14.20
CA ALA A 141 6.31 -22.03 14.20
C ALA A 141 5.80 -23.37 14.77
N GLU A 142 5.04 -23.34 15.86
CA GLU A 142 4.42 -24.54 16.43
C GLU A 142 3.42 -25.18 15.44
N HIS A 143 2.60 -24.36 14.77
CA HIS A 143 1.68 -24.84 13.75
C HIS A 143 2.41 -25.56 12.60
N LEU A 144 3.50 -24.97 12.09
CA LEU A 144 4.33 -25.59 11.06
C LEU A 144 4.91 -26.94 11.51
N LEU A 145 5.36 -27.04 12.76
CA LEU A 145 5.88 -28.30 13.31
C LEU A 145 4.79 -29.37 13.45
N ARG A 146 3.58 -29.00 13.89
CA ARG A 146 2.45 -29.93 13.94
C ARG A 146 2.07 -30.41 12.54
N LEU A 147 2.05 -29.50 11.56
CA LEU A 147 1.77 -29.84 10.16
C LEU A 147 2.86 -30.74 9.57
N ALA A 148 4.14 -30.49 9.90
CA ALA A 148 5.26 -31.34 9.49
C ALA A 148 5.12 -32.75 10.04
N SER A 149 4.82 -32.88 11.34
CA SER A 149 4.59 -34.17 11.98
C SER A 149 3.43 -34.92 11.33
N LEU A 150 2.32 -34.24 11.03
CA LEU A 150 1.16 -34.83 10.37
C LEU A 150 1.50 -35.34 8.96
N ARG A 151 2.18 -34.50 8.15
CA ARG A 151 2.60 -34.87 6.79
C ARG A 151 3.54 -36.06 6.79
N LEU A 152 4.49 -36.08 7.73
CA LEU A 152 5.43 -37.17 7.88
C LEU A 152 4.73 -38.47 8.30
N SER A 153 3.85 -38.43 9.31
CA SER A 153 3.18 -39.64 9.81
C SER A 153 2.11 -40.16 8.85
N ALA A 154 1.41 -39.27 8.15
CA ALA A 154 0.27 -39.66 7.31
C ALA A 154 0.69 -40.02 5.86
N LEU A 155 1.64 -39.28 5.28
CA LEU A 155 2.01 -39.42 3.86
C LEU A 155 3.44 -39.93 3.66
N GLN A 156 4.21 -40.06 4.74
CA GLN A 156 5.65 -40.36 4.68
C GLN A 156 6.38 -39.41 3.73
N ASP A 157 5.92 -38.16 3.67
CA ASP A 157 6.48 -37.13 2.81
C ASP A 157 7.54 -36.36 3.59
N VAL A 158 8.77 -36.86 3.46
CA VAL A 158 9.94 -36.32 4.17
C VAL A 158 10.33 -34.96 3.60
N ASN A 159 10.14 -34.72 2.30
CA ASN A 159 10.47 -33.45 1.66
C ASN A 159 9.59 -32.31 2.18
N SER A 160 8.27 -32.50 2.23
CA SER A 160 7.38 -31.46 2.78
C SER A 160 7.59 -31.27 4.27
N ALA A 161 7.81 -32.34 5.04
CA ALA A 161 8.14 -32.25 6.46
C ALA A 161 9.44 -31.46 6.69
N ALA A 162 10.49 -31.72 5.91
CA ALA A 162 11.76 -30.99 6.00
C ALA A 162 11.59 -29.50 5.67
N ALA A 163 10.80 -29.16 4.64
CA ALA A 163 10.52 -27.77 4.28
C ALA A 163 9.75 -27.03 5.39
N LEU A 164 8.78 -27.69 6.03
CA LEU A 164 8.01 -27.13 7.13
C LEU A 164 8.86 -26.93 8.40
N VAL A 165 9.72 -27.90 8.75
CA VAL A 165 10.68 -27.77 9.87
C VAL A 165 11.68 -26.63 9.60
N GLN A 166 12.15 -26.50 8.35
CA GLN A 166 13.01 -25.38 7.96
C GLN A 166 12.30 -24.03 8.10
N GLY A 167 11.02 -23.94 7.72
CA GLY A 167 10.20 -22.75 7.94
C GLY A 167 10.06 -22.39 9.42
N ALA A 168 9.89 -23.38 10.29
CA ALA A 168 9.85 -23.16 11.74
C ALA A 168 11.20 -22.64 12.29
N ASP A 169 12.34 -23.20 11.86
CA ASP A 169 13.67 -22.70 12.26
C ASP A 169 13.91 -21.26 11.79
N GLU A 170 13.44 -20.91 10.60
CA GLU A 170 13.54 -19.55 10.06
C GLU A 170 12.77 -18.54 10.93
N ILE A 171 11.54 -18.88 11.34
CA ILE A 171 10.75 -18.02 12.24
C ILE A 171 11.47 -17.81 13.58
N LEU A 172 12.03 -18.89 14.15
CA LEU A 172 12.82 -18.83 15.39
C LEU A 172 14.12 -18.03 15.21
N ARG A 173 14.71 -18.07 14.02
CA ARG A 173 15.89 -17.26 13.65
C ARG A 173 15.54 -15.78 13.61
N GLU A 174 14.51 -15.40 12.89
CA GLU A 174 14.09 -14.00 12.76
C GLU A 174 13.65 -13.36 14.09
N GLN A 175 13.28 -14.18 15.09
CA GLN A 175 12.89 -13.70 16.41
C GLN A 175 14.11 -13.35 17.30
N ASP A 176 15.30 -13.88 16.99
CA ASP A 176 16.57 -13.65 17.71
C ASP A 176 16.46 -13.76 19.25
N ASP A 177 15.68 -14.73 19.73
CA ASP A 177 15.47 -14.96 21.17
C ASP A 177 16.50 -15.97 21.73
N PRO A 178 17.31 -15.61 22.76
CA PRO A 178 18.21 -16.54 23.42
C PRO A 178 17.53 -17.80 23.98
N GLY A 179 16.26 -17.70 24.39
CA GLY A 179 15.48 -18.83 24.91
C GLY A 179 15.17 -19.90 23.85
N ALA A 180 15.18 -19.52 22.57
CA ALA A 180 14.90 -20.41 21.45
C ALA A 180 16.08 -21.33 21.08
N PHE A 181 17.28 -21.10 21.63
CA PHE A 181 18.50 -21.82 21.24
C PHE A 181 18.36 -23.35 21.35
N ALA A 182 17.84 -23.84 22.48
CA ALA A 182 17.63 -25.27 22.70
C ALA A 182 16.63 -25.86 21.70
N ALA A 183 15.57 -25.12 21.35
CA ALA A 183 14.61 -25.55 20.34
C ALA A 183 15.27 -25.63 18.95
N ARG A 184 16.05 -24.62 18.55
CA ARG A 184 16.76 -24.59 17.27
C ARG A 184 17.78 -25.72 17.13
N GLU A 185 18.46 -26.09 18.22
CA GLU A 185 19.33 -27.26 18.24
C GLU A 185 18.55 -28.55 17.91
N GLN A 186 17.37 -28.73 18.52
CA GLN A 186 16.51 -29.89 18.24
C GLN A 186 15.95 -29.87 16.81
N LEU A 187 15.59 -28.70 16.29
CA LEU A 187 15.16 -28.56 14.90
C LEU A 187 16.28 -28.91 13.93
N ALA A 188 17.51 -28.45 14.19
CA ALA A 188 18.67 -28.78 13.36
C ALA A 188 18.98 -30.29 13.36
N LYS A 189 18.89 -30.95 14.53
CA LYS A 189 18.99 -32.40 14.65
C LYS A 189 17.90 -33.11 13.85
N SER A 190 16.65 -32.66 13.99
CA SER A 190 15.50 -33.23 13.29
C SER A 190 15.62 -33.08 11.77
N LEU A 191 16.06 -31.91 11.29
CA LEU A 191 16.25 -31.61 9.89
C LEU A 191 17.43 -32.40 9.28
N THR A 192 18.49 -32.63 10.06
CA THR A 192 19.58 -33.53 9.67
C THR A 192 19.09 -34.97 9.57
N ALA A 193 18.30 -35.43 10.53
CA ALA A 193 17.70 -36.76 10.51
C ALA A 193 16.79 -36.94 9.28
N LEU A 194 15.89 -35.98 9.00
CA LEU A 194 15.02 -36.01 7.82
C LEU A 194 15.81 -36.06 6.51
N ARG A 195 16.89 -35.26 6.39
CA ARG A 195 17.75 -35.24 5.20
C ARG A 195 18.61 -36.48 5.03
N SER A 196 18.86 -37.21 6.11
CA SER A 196 19.63 -38.46 6.06
C SER A 196 18.80 -39.67 5.59
N VAL A 197 17.48 -39.53 5.54
CA VAL A 197 16.59 -40.58 5.03
C VAL A 197 16.67 -40.60 3.50
N ASP A 198 17.09 -41.74 2.97
CA ASP A 198 17.06 -41.98 1.53
C ASP A 198 15.61 -42.09 1.05
N GLN A 199 15.27 -41.35 -0.01
CA GLN A 199 13.91 -41.29 -0.55
C GLN A 199 13.90 -41.85 -1.97
N PRO A 200 13.14 -42.93 -2.22
CA PRO A 200 12.97 -43.42 -3.58
C PRO A 200 12.19 -42.40 -4.42
N ASP A 201 12.57 -42.26 -5.70
CA ASP A 201 11.81 -41.46 -6.66
C ASP A 201 10.47 -42.15 -6.97
N ARG A 202 9.46 -41.88 -6.12
CA ARG A 202 8.11 -42.46 -6.22
C ARG A 202 7.45 -42.10 -7.55
N THR A 203 7.69 -40.89 -8.06
CA THR A 203 7.15 -40.45 -9.35
C THR A 203 7.80 -41.23 -10.49
N GLY A 204 9.12 -41.38 -10.46
CA GLY A 204 9.86 -42.21 -11.40
C GLY A 204 9.39 -43.67 -11.39
N LEU A 205 9.24 -44.27 -10.21
CA LEU A 205 8.69 -45.62 -10.04
C LEU A 205 7.27 -45.74 -10.62
N PHE A 206 6.39 -44.76 -10.36
CA PHE A 206 5.03 -44.74 -10.92
C PHE A 206 5.05 -44.73 -12.45
N LEU A 207 5.90 -43.90 -13.06
CA LEU A 207 6.05 -43.81 -14.52
C LEU A 207 6.65 -45.09 -15.12
N GLN A 208 7.64 -45.68 -14.44
CA GLN A 208 8.20 -46.98 -14.83
C GLN A 208 7.14 -48.08 -14.83
N LEU A 209 6.33 -48.17 -13.77
CA LEU A 209 5.21 -49.10 -13.69
C LEU A 209 4.16 -48.83 -14.78
N ALA A 210 3.90 -47.56 -15.11
CA ALA A 210 2.99 -47.21 -16.21
C ALA A 210 3.52 -47.70 -17.57
N ALA A 211 4.82 -47.58 -17.82
CA ALA A 211 5.44 -48.11 -19.02
C ALA A 211 5.37 -49.66 -19.08
N VAL A 212 5.53 -50.34 -17.94
CA VAL A 212 5.37 -51.81 -17.88
C VAL A 212 3.93 -52.22 -18.14
N ARG A 213 2.93 -51.50 -17.60
CA ARG A 213 1.51 -51.76 -17.88
C ARG A 213 1.17 -51.65 -19.37
N GLU A 214 1.76 -50.68 -20.07
CA GLU A 214 1.62 -50.54 -21.52
C GLU A 214 2.23 -51.74 -22.27
N GLN A 215 3.39 -52.23 -21.84
CA GLN A 215 3.99 -53.44 -22.43
C GLN A 215 3.13 -54.68 -22.19
N VAL A 216 2.49 -54.79 -21.02
CA VAL A 216 1.55 -55.89 -20.72
C VAL A 216 0.33 -55.87 -21.64
N ALA A 217 -0.17 -54.68 -22.00
CA ALA A 217 -1.26 -54.56 -22.95
C ALA A 217 -0.88 -55.09 -24.36
N GLN A 218 0.40 -55.00 -24.71
CA GLN A 218 0.96 -55.43 -25.99
C GLN A 218 1.45 -56.89 -26.01
N LEU A 219 1.33 -57.64 -24.90
CA LEU A 219 1.75 -59.05 -24.80
C LEU A 219 0.98 -59.92 -25.78
N ASN A 220 1.53 -60.21 -26.95
CA ASN A 220 0.88 -61.08 -27.93
C ASN A 220 1.10 -62.56 -27.60
N GLU A 221 0.13 -63.38 -28.00
CA GLU A 221 0.25 -64.83 -27.97
C GLU A 221 1.36 -65.24 -28.95
N LEU A 222 2.48 -65.71 -28.42
CA LEU A 222 3.47 -66.41 -29.24
C LEU A 222 2.85 -67.75 -29.62
N ALA A 223 2.40 -67.85 -30.87
CA ALA A 223 2.10 -69.15 -31.45
C ALA A 223 3.36 -70.01 -31.31
N PRO A 224 3.27 -71.24 -30.78
CA PRO A 224 4.42 -72.13 -30.70
C PRO A 224 4.89 -72.39 -32.13
N GLU A 225 5.99 -71.75 -32.52
CA GLU A 225 6.64 -72.02 -33.79
C GLU A 225 7.32 -73.38 -33.63
N TYR A 226 6.69 -74.40 -34.22
CA TYR A 226 7.27 -75.73 -34.29
C TYR A 226 8.49 -75.61 -35.21
N LYS A 227 9.66 -75.35 -34.62
CA LYS A 227 10.94 -75.58 -35.30
C LYS A 227 11.10 -77.08 -35.37
N ASP A 228 10.38 -77.67 -36.32
CA ASP A 228 10.72 -78.97 -36.83
C ASP A 228 12.13 -78.80 -37.39
N LYS A 229 13.14 -79.21 -36.62
CA LYS A 229 14.39 -79.63 -37.23
C LYS A 229 14.03 -80.90 -37.97
N GLY A 230 13.42 -80.71 -39.14
CA GLY A 230 13.31 -81.72 -40.16
C GLY A 230 14.73 -82.01 -40.60
N ASP A 231 15.44 -82.84 -39.83
CA ASP A 231 16.28 -83.85 -40.44
C ASP A 231 15.33 -84.70 -41.27
N SER A 232 15.09 -84.21 -42.47
CA SER A 232 14.38 -84.92 -43.51
C SER A 232 15.15 -86.21 -43.75
N LEU A 233 14.68 -87.28 -43.13
CA LEU A 233 14.98 -88.67 -43.48
C LEU A 233 14.41 -89.03 -44.87
N PHE A 234 14.44 -88.08 -45.81
CA PHE A 234 14.06 -88.26 -47.21
C PHE A 234 15.28 -88.43 -48.12
N GLY A 235 16.45 -88.72 -47.55
CA GLY A 235 17.70 -88.99 -48.28
C GLY A 235 18.09 -90.48 -48.38
N LEU A 236 17.21 -91.43 -48.07
CA LEU A 236 17.55 -92.86 -48.00
C LEU A 236 16.93 -93.74 -49.08
N THR A 237 16.33 -93.17 -50.13
CA THR A 237 15.86 -93.97 -51.27
C THR A 237 16.41 -93.41 -52.58
N ASP A 238 17.72 -93.51 -52.73
CA ASP A 238 18.33 -93.51 -54.04
C ASP A 238 19.26 -94.73 -54.13
N GLY A 239 18.86 -95.72 -54.92
CA GLY A 239 19.58 -96.99 -55.03
C GLY A 239 18.65 -98.19 -55.22
N SER A 240 18.45 -98.55 -56.47
CA SER A 240 17.81 -99.74 -57.01
C SER A 240 18.24 -101.07 -56.36
N GLU A 241 17.30 -102.03 -56.38
CA GLU A 241 17.44 -103.48 -56.09
C GLU A 241 17.49 -103.86 -54.60
N ASP A 242 16.31 -104.06 -53.97
CA ASP A 242 16.04 -105.28 -53.17
C ASP A 242 14.64 -105.30 -52.54
N SER A 243 13.71 -106.02 -53.19
CA SER A 243 12.35 -106.29 -52.68
C SER A 243 12.34 -107.13 -51.39
N TYR A 244 13.43 -107.85 -51.11
CA TYR A 244 13.58 -108.68 -49.90
C TYR A 244 13.87 -107.85 -48.66
N TRP A 245 14.66 -106.78 -48.80
CA TRP A 245 14.94 -105.86 -47.70
C TRP A 245 13.67 -105.13 -47.28
N ALA A 246 12.89 -104.61 -48.25
CA ALA A 246 11.61 -103.95 -47.97
C ALA A 246 10.61 -104.85 -47.22
N LYS A 247 10.52 -106.15 -47.57
CA LYS A 247 9.64 -107.12 -46.88
C LYS A 247 10.14 -107.50 -45.48
N TRP A 248 11.45 -107.55 -45.29
CA TRP A 248 12.05 -107.77 -43.96
C TRP A 248 11.80 -106.55 -43.06
N TRP A 249 11.92 -105.34 -43.61
CA TRP A 249 11.59 -104.11 -42.91
C TRP A 249 10.11 -104.03 -42.53
N ASP A 250 9.20 -104.43 -43.44
CA ASP A 250 7.76 -104.49 -43.19
C ASP A 250 7.39 -105.49 -42.05
N LYS A 251 8.15 -106.60 -41.94
CA LYS A 251 7.99 -107.56 -40.84
C LYS A 251 8.59 -107.11 -39.50
N ILE A 252 9.55 -106.19 -39.51
CA ILE A 252 10.19 -105.66 -38.30
C ILE A 252 9.49 -104.39 -37.81
N SER A 253 9.01 -103.55 -38.72
CA SER A 253 8.29 -102.31 -38.38
C SER A 253 7.03 -102.59 -37.54
N GLN A 254 6.33 -103.71 -37.78
CA GLN A 254 5.20 -104.14 -36.95
C GLN A 254 5.57 -104.46 -35.48
N PHE A 255 6.85 -104.73 -35.18
CA PHE A 255 7.36 -104.95 -33.82
C PHE A 255 8.08 -103.74 -33.23
N VAL A 256 8.44 -102.75 -34.07
CA VAL A 256 9.04 -101.49 -33.63
C VAL A 256 7.94 -100.44 -33.58
N ARG A 257 7.17 -100.44 -32.49
CA ARG A 257 6.36 -99.27 -32.12
C ARG A 257 7.33 -98.21 -31.63
N ILE A 258 7.68 -97.25 -32.49
CA ILE A 258 8.27 -95.98 -32.05
C ILE A 258 7.16 -95.24 -31.32
N ASP A 259 7.04 -95.52 -30.03
CA ASP A 259 6.23 -94.71 -29.13
C ASP A 259 6.98 -93.40 -28.94
N PHE A 260 6.71 -92.44 -29.83
CA PHE A 260 6.95 -91.04 -29.53
C PHE A 260 6.11 -90.76 -28.31
N HIS A 261 6.71 -90.92 -27.12
CA HIS A 261 6.12 -90.47 -25.87
C HIS A 261 5.94 -88.95 -25.99
N ALA A 262 4.81 -88.55 -26.55
CA ALA A 262 4.19 -87.26 -26.35
C ALA A 262 3.63 -87.17 -24.91
N ASP A 263 4.29 -87.81 -23.95
CA ASP A 263 4.06 -87.65 -22.51
C ASP A 263 4.78 -86.41 -21.97
N LYS A 264 5.50 -85.69 -22.83
CA LYS A 264 5.43 -84.23 -22.73
C LYS A 264 4.11 -83.84 -23.33
N ASN A 265 3.08 -83.94 -22.51
CA ASN A 265 1.80 -83.27 -22.67
C ASN A 265 2.12 -81.79 -22.98
N ILE A 266 2.31 -81.45 -24.26
CA ILE A 266 2.42 -80.07 -24.71
C ILE A 266 1.00 -79.56 -24.62
N ARG A 267 0.57 -79.34 -23.37
CA ARG A 267 -0.58 -78.51 -23.10
C ARG A 267 -0.22 -77.18 -23.72
N PRO A 268 -0.98 -76.64 -24.68
CA PRO A 268 -0.86 -75.23 -24.99
C PRO A 268 -1.11 -74.53 -23.65
N LEU A 269 -0.05 -74.05 -23.00
CA LEU A 269 -0.12 -73.64 -21.59
C LEU A 269 -1.04 -72.43 -21.40
N LEU A 270 -1.50 -71.83 -22.49
CA LEU A 270 -2.47 -70.76 -22.48
C LEU A 270 -3.40 -70.91 -23.70
N ALA A 271 -4.57 -71.53 -23.55
CA ALA A 271 -5.68 -71.30 -24.49
C ALA A 271 -6.04 -69.81 -24.41
N GLY A 272 -6.26 -69.07 -25.50
CA GLY A 272 -6.26 -67.59 -25.46
C GLY A 272 -7.22 -66.88 -24.49
N GLN A 273 -8.16 -67.59 -23.87
CA GLN A 273 -8.96 -67.14 -22.72
C GLN A 273 -8.14 -66.96 -21.42
N SER A 274 -7.02 -67.66 -21.30
CA SER A 274 -6.08 -67.56 -20.18
C SER A 274 -5.09 -66.40 -20.35
N LEU A 275 -4.71 -66.04 -21.59
CA LEU A 275 -3.85 -64.88 -21.83
C LEU A 275 -4.56 -63.59 -21.42
N THR A 276 -5.86 -63.45 -21.75
CA THR A 276 -6.66 -62.29 -21.34
C THR A 276 -6.76 -62.20 -19.82
N GLN A 277 -6.92 -63.34 -19.12
CA GLN A 277 -6.92 -63.39 -17.66
C GLN A 277 -5.55 -63.03 -17.05
N VAL A 278 -4.45 -63.48 -17.67
CA VAL A 278 -3.08 -63.11 -17.26
C VAL A 278 -2.83 -61.62 -17.45
N ARG A 279 -3.22 -61.05 -18.60
CA ARG A 279 -3.09 -59.60 -18.85
C ARG A 279 -3.89 -58.80 -17.82
N LEU A 280 -5.12 -59.20 -17.52
CA LEU A 280 -5.95 -58.55 -16.52
C LEU A 280 -5.32 -58.62 -15.12
N ALA A 281 -4.87 -59.81 -14.70
CA ALA A 281 -4.22 -59.99 -13.41
C ALA A 281 -2.94 -59.14 -13.28
N LEU A 282 -2.08 -59.13 -14.30
CA LEU A 282 -0.89 -58.27 -14.32
C LEU A 282 -1.26 -56.79 -14.29
N SER A 283 -2.26 -56.36 -15.07
CA SER A 283 -2.67 -54.95 -15.08
C SER A 283 -3.17 -54.47 -13.72
N LEU A 284 -3.93 -55.31 -13.00
CA LEU A 284 -4.44 -55.00 -11.68
C LEU A 284 -3.32 -54.97 -10.63
N ALA A 285 -2.40 -55.94 -10.69
CA ALA A 285 -1.22 -55.97 -9.84
C ALA A 285 -0.35 -54.71 -10.03
N ILE A 286 -0.12 -54.30 -11.28
CA ILE A 286 0.65 -53.08 -11.58
C ILE A 286 -0.09 -51.83 -11.08
N GLU A 287 -1.42 -51.75 -11.22
CA GLU A 287 -2.20 -50.64 -10.66
C GLU A 287 -2.12 -50.59 -9.13
N GLN A 288 -2.18 -51.74 -8.46
CA GLN A 288 -2.00 -51.84 -7.01
C GLN A 288 -0.58 -51.41 -6.59
N ALA A 289 0.44 -51.84 -7.33
CA ALA A 289 1.82 -51.43 -7.12
C ALA A 289 2.01 -49.92 -7.34
N GLN A 290 1.36 -49.32 -8.35
CA GLN A 290 1.38 -47.89 -8.62
C GLN A 290 0.77 -47.08 -7.47
N TRP A 291 -0.40 -47.50 -6.98
CA TRP A 291 -1.04 -46.86 -5.84
C TRP A 291 -0.17 -46.99 -4.58
N ALA A 292 0.41 -48.17 -4.35
CA ALA A 292 1.29 -48.42 -3.21
C ALA A 292 2.57 -47.57 -3.28
N ALA A 293 3.20 -47.45 -4.45
CA ALA A 293 4.40 -46.66 -4.66
C ALA A 293 4.15 -45.16 -4.38
N LEU A 294 3.01 -44.61 -4.84
CA LEU A 294 2.65 -43.20 -4.57
C LEU A 294 2.41 -42.94 -3.08
N ASN A 295 1.71 -43.85 -2.41
CA ASN A 295 1.33 -43.70 -0.99
C ASN A 295 2.41 -44.17 0.00
N GLY A 296 3.59 -44.59 -0.47
CA GLY A 296 4.66 -45.09 0.40
C GLY A 296 4.32 -46.42 1.09
N GLN A 297 3.38 -47.20 0.56
CA GLN A 297 2.98 -48.49 1.14
C GLN A 297 3.88 -49.63 0.64
N GLY A 298 5.13 -49.68 1.12
CA GLY A 298 6.10 -50.72 0.78
C GLY A 298 5.57 -52.16 0.89
N PRO A 299 4.87 -52.55 1.98
CA PRO A 299 4.33 -53.90 2.13
C PRO A 299 3.26 -54.29 1.11
N VAL A 300 2.56 -53.30 0.53
CA VAL A 300 1.58 -53.53 -0.54
C VAL A 300 2.29 -53.62 -1.88
N TYR A 301 3.32 -52.82 -2.09
CA TYR A 301 4.16 -52.85 -3.29
C TYR A 301 4.89 -54.19 -3.46
N GLU A 302 5.46 -54.75 -2.38
CA GLU A 302 6.16 -56.05 -2.43
C GLU A 302 5.25 -57.26 -2.65
N LYS A 303 3.95 -57.12 -2.36
CA LYS A 303 2.95 -58.20 -2.49
C LYS A 303 2.23 -58.22 -3.83
N ALA A 304 2.25 -57.10 -4.56
CA ALA A 304 1.64 -56.95 -5.88
C ALA A 304 2.52 -57.63 -6.93
#